data_AF-A0A960TKP8-F1
#
_entry.id   AF-A0A960TKP8-F1
#
_cell.length_a   1.000
_cell.length_b   1.000
_cell.length_c   1.000
_cell.angle_alpha   90.00
_cell.angle_beta   90.00
_cell.angle_gamma   90.00
#
_symmetry.space_group_name_H-M   'P 1'
#
loop_
_entity.id
_entity.type
_entity.pdbx_description
1 polymer ?
#
loop_
_entity_poly.entity_id
_entity_poly.type
_entity_poly.pdbx_seq_one_letter_code
_entity_poly.pdbx_strand_id
1 'polypeptide(L)' 'MSQSIDIKPILIWAKQNGDTAIIERILVKLLPQLMKEGIRLTAKEAELAGSIPVSQNMYSDVKQVAETFVGQSFPE' A
#
# COMPACT_ATOMS: atom_id res chain seq x y z
N MET A 1 10.82 1.18 19.85
CA MET A 1 10.12 2.30 19.18
C MET A 1 9.76 1.81 17.79
N SER A 2 8.50 1.48 17.53
CA SER A 2 8.08 1.07 16.18
C SER A 2 7.94 2.35 15.35
N GLN A 3 8.86 2.58 14.42
CA GLN A 3 8.73 3.68 13.47
C GLN A 3 7.60 3.34 12.51
N SER A 4 6.60 4.22 12.44
CA SER A 4 5.51 4.11 11.48
C SER A 4 5.92 4.84 10.20
N ILE A 5 5.85 4.15 9.06
CA ILE A 5 6.16 4.69 7.73
C ILE A 5 4.86 4.81 6.94
N ASP A 6 4.71 5.87 6.16
CA ASP A 6 3.50 6.12 5.38
C ASP A 6 3.54 5.39 4.02
N ILE A 7 2.52 4.57 3.76
CA ILE A 7 2.35 3.89 2.46
C ILE A 7 1.51 4.68 1.45
N LYS A 8 0.91 5.80 1.85
CA LYS A 8 0.10 6.64 0.96
C LYS A 8 0.85 7.06 -0.32
N PRO A 9 2.14 7.47 -0.27
CA PRO A 9 2.89 7.80 -1.48
C PRO A 9 2.99 6.64 -2.47
N ILE A 10 3.17 5.41 -1.98
CA ILE A 10 3.22 4.20 -2.81
C ILE A 10 1.88 3.98 -3.50
N LEU A 11 0.77 4.11 -2.77
CA LEU A 11 -0.56 3.91 -3.35
C LEU A 11 -0.91 4.99 -4.40
N ILE A 12 -0.51 6.24 -4.17
CA ILE A 12 -0.66 7.33 -5.15
C ILE A 12 0.17 7.03 -6.40
N TRP A 13 1.45 6.67 -6.23
CA TRP A 13 2.32 6.33 -7.34
C TRP A 13 1.78 5.12 -8.14
N ALA A 14 1.33 4.07 -7.45
CA ALA A 14 0.77 2.89 -8.10
C ALA A 14 -0.47 3.27 -8.91
N LYS A 15 -1.36 4.11 -8.37
CA LYS A 15 -2.53 4.62 -9.10
C LYS A 15 -2.17 5.44 -10.33
N GLN A 16 -1.07 6.19 -10.30
CA GLN A 16 -0.63 7.01 -11.43
C GLN A 16 0.03 6.20 -12.55
N ASN A 17 0.58 5.02 -12.23
CA ASN A 17 1.39 4.24 -13.16
C ASN A 17 0.80 2.87 -13.53
N GLY A 18 -0.26 2.44 -12.83
CA GLY A 18 -0.94 1.17 -13.09
C GLY A 18 -2.41 1.34 -13.47
N ASP A 19 -3.13 0.22 -13.49
CA ASP A 19 -4.56 0.20 -13.83
C ASP A 19 -5.44 0.90 -12.78
N THR A 20 -6.66 1.30 -13.17
CA THR A 20 -7.65 1.93 -12.28
C THR A 20 -7.95 1.12 -11.00
N ALA A 21 -7.85 -0.21 -11.06
CA ALA A 21 -8.12 -1.11 -9.95
C ALA A 21 -6.86 -1.50 -9.15
N ILE A 22 -5.70 -0.87 -9.40
CA ILE A 22 -4.43 -1.32 -8.81
C ILE A 22 -4.40 -1.23 -7.29
N ILE A 23 -4.95 -0.16 -6.69
CA ILE A 23 -5.02 -0.03 -5.22
C ILE A 23 -5.83 -1.19 -4.64
N GLU A 24 -6.98 -1.52 -5.23
CA GLU A 24 -7.80 -2.65 -4.77
C GLU A 24 -7.03 -3.97 -4.86
N ARG A 25 -6.33 -4.21 -5.98
CA ARG A 25 -5.50 -5.41 -6.15
C ARG A 25 -4.39 -5.50 -5.10
N ILE A 26 -3.70 -4.40 -4.81
CA ILE A 26 -2.66 -4.32 -3.78
C ILE A 26 -3.26 -4.70 -2.42
N LEU A 27 -4.38 -4.08 -2.04
CA LEU A 27 -5.02 -4.32 -0.75
C LEU A 27 -5.56 -5.74 -0.61
N VAL A 28 -6.13 -6.33 -1.68
CA VAL A 28 -6.58 -7.73 -1.70
C VAL A 28 -5.40 -8.68 -1.52
N LYS A 29 -4.25 -8.40 -2.16
CA LYS A 29 -3.04 -9.22 -2.02
C LYS A 29 -2.46 -9.17 -0.61
N LEU A 30 -2.56 -8.01 0.05
CA LEU A 30 -2.03 -7.75 1.38
C LEU A 30 -3.05 -7.99 2.50
N LEU A 31 -4.31 -8.32 2.15
CA LEU A 31 -5.40 -8.54 3.10
C LEU A 31 -5.02 -9.47 4.27
N PRO A 32 -4.33 -10.62 4.05
CA PRO A 32 -3.94 -11.49 5.15
C PRO A 32 -2.96 -10.85 6.13
N GLN A 33 -2.07 -9.99 5.64
CA GLN A 33 -1.06 -9.30 6.46
C GLN A 33 -1.69 -8.12 7.20
N LEU A 34 -2.53 -7.34 6.51
CA LEU A 34 -3.32 -6.26 7.10
C LEU A 34 -4.17 -6.78 8.27
N MET A 35 -4.83 -7.92 8.08
CA MET A 35 -5.59 -8.57 9.15
C MET A 35 -4.74 -9.01 10.34
N LYS A 36 -3.51 -9.50 10.12
CA LYS A 36 -2.58 -9.88 11.20
C LYS A 36 -2.15 -8.67 12.03
N GLU A 37 -2.01 -7.50 11.40
CA GLU A 37 -1.70 -6.24 12.09
C GLU A 37 -2.94 -5.50 12.62
N GLY A 38 -4.14 -6.06 12.43
CA GLY A 38 -5.40 -5.43 12.84
C GLY A 38 -5.77 -4.19 11.99
N ILE A 39 -5.13 -4.02 10.84
CA ILE A 39 -5.37 -2.91 9.93
C ILE A 39 -6.54 -3.27 9.01
N ARG A 40 -7.58 -2.43 9.02
CA ARG A 40 -8.67 -2.48 8.05
C ARG A 40 -8.54 -1.28 7.14
N LEU A 41 -8.21 -1.53 5.88
CA LEU A 41 -8.00 -0.50 4.89
C LEU A 41 -8.67 -0.93 3.58
N THR A 42 -9.72 -0.22 3.19
CA THR A 42 -10.35 -0.36 1.87
C THR A 42 -9.72 0.59 0.87
N ALA A 43 -9.91 0.35 -0.43
CA ALA A 43 -9.41 1.23 -1.48
C ALA A 43 -9.94 2.67 -1.31
N LYS A 44 -11.23 2.82 -0.99
CA LYS A 44 -11.86 4.12 -0.75
C LYS A 44 -11.27 4.85 0.46
N GLU A 45 -11.03 4.15 1.56
CA GLU A 45 -10.35 4.73 2.73
C GLU A 45 -8.92 5.11 2.40
N ALA A 46 -8.21 4.26 1.66
CA ALA A 46 -6.84 4.54 1.22
C ALA A 46 -6.77 5.75 0.29
N GLU A 47 -7.78 6.00 -0.54
CA GLU A 47 -7.87 7.18 -1.40
C GLU A 47 -8.15 8.47 -0.62
N LEU A 48 -9.04 8.40 0.38
CA LEU A 48 -9.44 9.56 1.19
C LEU A 48 -8.45 9.90 2.31
N ALA A 49 -7.69 8.91 2.79
CA ALA A 49 -6.72 9.12 3.87
C ALA A 49 -5.61 10.08 3.43
N GLY A 50 -5.27 11.04 4.29
CA GLY A 50 -4.11 11.92 4.08
C GLY A 50 -2.77 11.20 4.32
N SER A 51 -2.76 10.23 5.23
CA SER A 51 -1.60 9.41 5.58
C SER A 51 -2.07 8.04 6.07
N ILE A 52 -1.28 6.99 5.81
CA ILE A 52 -1.56 5.61 6.20
C ILE A 52 -0.29 5.06 6.88
N PRO A 53 -0.12 5.31 8.19
CA PRO A 53 1.03 4.84 8.93
C PRO A 53 0.98 3.33 9.13
N VAL A 54 2.03 2.63 8.76
CA VAL A 54 2.17 1.17 8.93
C VAL A 54 3.55 0.80 9.49
N SER A 55 3.72 -0.45 9.91
CA SER A 55 5.02 -0.96 10.33
C SER A 55 6.01 -1.01 9.14
N GLN A 56 7.31 -1.02 9.43
CA GLN A 56 8.34 -1.13 8.39
C GLN A 56 8.18 -2.39 7.53
N ASN A 57 7.79 -3.51 8.14
CA ASN A 57 7.55 -4.76 7.42
C ASN A 57 6.38 -4.60 6.44
N MET A 58 5.27 -4.01 6.88
CA MET A 58 4.12 -3.75 6.03
C MET A 58 4.46 -2.77 4.91
N TYR A 59 5.28 -1.75 5.19
CA TYR A 59 5.76 -0.83 4.16
C TYR A 59 6.53 -1.58 3.06
N SER A 60 7.45 -2.47 3.44
CA SER A 60 8.21 -3.31 2.50
C SER A 60 7.30 -4.22 1.69
N ASP A 61 6.32 -4.87 2.34
CA ASP A 61 5.35 -5.74 1.66
C ASP A 61 4.48 -4.95 0.66
N VAL A 62 3.98 -3.77 1.07
CA VAL A 62 3.20 -2.87 0.21
C VAL A 62 4.02 -2.41 -0.99
N LYS A 63 5.26 -1.96 -0.75
CA LYS A 63 6.18 -1.54 -1.82
C LYS A 63 6.40 -2.67 -2.82
N GLN A 64 6.76 -3.86 -2.35
CA GLN A 64 7.04 -5.00 -3.21
C GLN A 64 5.82 -5.40 -4.05
N VAL A 65 4.62 -5.44 -3.46
CA VAL A 65 3.39 -5.78 -4.19
C VAL A 65 3.05 -4.69 -5.21
N ALA A 66 3.18 -3.42 -4.85
CA ALA A 66 2.93 -2.31 -5.75
C ALA A 66 3.89 -2.33 -6.95
N GLU A 67 5.19 -2.52 -6.71
CA GLU A 67 6.21 -2.65 -7.77
C GLU A 67 5.92 -3.83 -8.70
N THR A 68 5.49 -4.97 -8.14
CA THR A 68 5.11 -6.15 -8.92
C THR A 68 3.91 -5.88 -9.83
N PHE A 69 2.89 -5.16 -9.35
CA PHE A 69 1.69 -4.88 -10.14
C PHE A 69 1.84 -3.73 -11.12
N VAL A 70 2.65 -2.72 -10.80
CA VAL A 70 2.98 -1.64 -11.73
C VAL A 70 3.99 -2.11 -12.79
N GLY A 71 4.85 -3.07 -12.44
CA GLY A 71 5.93 -3.55 -13.31
C GLY A 71 7.17 -2.66 -13.34
N GLN A 72 7.30 -1.73 -12.38
CA GLN A 72 8.46 -0.84 -12.25
C GLN A 72 8.74 -0.55 -10.76
N SER A 73 9.93 -0.03 -10.45
CA SER A 73 10.30 0.31 -9.08
C SER A 73 9.65 1.61 -8.59
N PHE A 74 9.28 1.67 -7.31
CA PHE A 74 8.82 2.89 -6.66
C PHE A 74 10.00 3.85 -6.54
N PRO A 75 9.92 5.09 -7.08
CA PRO A 75 10.99 6.06 -7.00
C PRO A 75 11.25 6.43 -5.53
N GLU A 76 12.50 6.31 -5.10
CA GLU A 76 12.95 6.64 -3.74
C GLU A 76 12.79 8.12 -3.39
#